data_AF-A0A1Y2BQZ3-F1
#
_entry.id   AF-A0A1Y2BQZ3-F1
#
_cell.length_a   1.000
_cell.length_b   1.000
_cell.length_c   1.000
_cell.angle_alpha   90.00
_cell.angle_beta   90.00
_cell.angle_gamma   90.00
#
_symmetry.space_group_name_H-M   'P 1'
#
loop_
_entity.id
_entity.type
_entity.pdbx_description
1 polymer ?
#
loop_
_entity_poly.entity_id
_entity_poly.type
_entity_poly.pdbx_seq_one_letter_code
_entity_poly.pdbx_strand_id
1 'polypeptide(L)'
;MSQTTIDALLMLKKIKNDISSESLFRSTLDFHFMNIIESKYLFTTYYYNLINPKYKISVVPGIKEGISGSTIQGYNIGIYKYSKKLNLNAAVEALKFITTKEIQKECKPYMNVSEYNSYSNYFRKNIFDFLFENKDINEVLEKIEDYTKIYYISINSDDTNIGLISIIIIFGISTIMIISLIFLFIERYKSYYNFLSTDFWIITILGLLLYNISCLTEMDEITNFCFNNKLCLFIWNKNYLGIDE
;
A
#
# COMPACT_ATOMS: atom_id res chain seq x y z
N MET A 1 -1.43 9.87 14.98
CA MET A 1 -0.37 10.72 14.37
C MET A 1 0.40 11.52 15.43
N SER A 2 1.57 12.08 15.10
CA SER A 2 2.44 12.79 16.06
C SER A 2 2.07 14.27 16.26
N GLN A 3 2.42 14.88 17.41
CA GLN A 3 2.26 16.32 17.65
C GLN A 3 2.99 17.17 16.59
N THR A 4 4.16 16.73 16.13
CA THR A 4 4.91 17.41 15.08
C THR A 4 4.14 17.51 13.77
N THR A 5 3.30 16.52 13.45
CA THR A 5 2.44 16.54 12.27
C THR A 5 1.35 17.61 12.39
N ILE A 6 0.75 17.73 13.57
CA ILE A 6 -0.25 18.75 13.89
C ILE A 6 0.36 20.14 13.74
N ASP A 7 1.52 20.37 14.36
CA ASP A 7 2.23 21.65 14.33
C ASP A 7 2.62 22.05 12.90
N ALA A 8 3.05 21.08 12.08
CA ALA A 8 3.40 21.32 10.69
C ALA A 8 2.19 21.74 9.84
N LEU A 9 1.03 21.11 10.01
CA LEU A 9 -0.18 21.48 9.29
C LEU A 9 -0.74 22.83 9.75
N LEU A 10 -0.68 23.13 11.04
CA LEU A 10 -1.03 24.46 11.57
C LEU A 10 -0.12 25.54 10.99
N MET A 11 1.19 25.28 10.92
CA MET A 11 2.14 26.20 10.28
C MET A 11 1.84 26.38 8.79
N LEU A 12 1.47 25.32 8.07
CA LEU A 12 1.06 25.41 6.67
C LEU A 12 -0.20 26.27 6.49
N LYS A 13 -1.19 26.10 7.37
CA LYS A 13 -2.43 26.91 7.39
C LYS A 13 -2.12 28.38 7.69
N LYS A 14 -1.18 28.64 8.61
CA LYS A 14 -0.68 29.99 8.92
C LYS A 14 0.00 30.61 7.70
N ILE A 15 0.92 29.91 7.02
CA ILE A 15 1.57 30.41 5.80
C ILE A 15 0.53 30.75 4.72
N LYS A 16 -0.47 29.88 4.53
CA LYS A 16 -1.56 30.10 3.57
C LYS A 16 -2.40 31.34 3.90
N ASN A 17 -2.66 31.62 5.17
CA ASN A 17 -3.52 32.74 5.59
C ASN A 17 -2.76 34.06 5.72
N ASP A 18 -1.52 34.02 6.21
CA ASP A 18 -0.78 35.23 6.62
C ASP A 18 0.22 35.69 5.55
N ILE A 19 0.74 34.77 4.72
CA ILE A 19 1.89 35.04 3.83
C ILE A 19 1.51 34.90 2.35
N SER A 20 0.71 33.90 1.99
CA SER A 20 0.30 33.63 0.61
C SER A 20 -1.12 34.12 0.33
N SER A 21 -1.42 34.48 -0.93
CA SER A 21 -2.81 34.56 -1.35
C SER A 21 -3.37 33.15 -1.61
N GLU A 22 -4.69 32.98 -1.47
CA GLU A 22 -5.37 31.74 -1.84
C GLU A 22 -5.16 31.39 -3.32
N SER A 23 -5.19 32.40 -4.20
CA SER A 23 -4.96 32.20 -5.64
C SER A 23 -3.57 31.65 -5.94
N LEU A 24 -2.54 32.15 -5.24
CA LEU A 24 -1.16 31.65 -5.34
C LEU A 24 -1.05 30.22 -4.82
N PHE A 25 -1.69 29.92 -3.69
CA PHE A 25 -1.63 28.60 -3.07
C PHE A 25 -2.31 27.51 -3.90
N ARG A 26 -3.32 27.87 -4.70
CA ARG A 26 -4.03 26.96 -5.62
C ARG A 26 -3.45 26.94 -7.04
N SER A 27 -2.41 27.72 -7.31
CA SER A 27 -1.91 27.90 -8.67
C SER A 27 -1.19 26.65 -9.20
N THR A 28 -1.10 26.54 -10.52
CA THR A 28 -0.52 25.36 -11.17
C THR A 28 0.99 25.35 -11.06
N LEU A 29 1.58 24.17 -11.28
CA LEU A 29 3.03 23.98 -11.30
C LEU A 29 3.71 24.92 -12.32
N ASP A 30 3.09 25.13 -13.48
CA ASP A 30 3.61 26.00 -14.55
C ASP A 30 3.61 27.47 -14.13
N PHE A 31 2.56 27.93 -13.43
CA PHE A 31 2.50 29.29 -12.92
C PHE A 31 3.60 29.55 -11.89
N HIS A 32 3.81 28.61 -10.96
CA HIS A 32 4.90 28.70 -10.00
C HIS A 32 6.27 28.70 -10.69
N PHE A 33 6.46 27.84 -11.69
CA PHE A 33 7.70 27.78 -12.47
C PHE A 33 8.03 29.11 -13.14
N MET A 34 7.04 29.74 -13.81
CA MET A 34 7.24 31.03 -14.45
C MET A 34 7.60 32.13 -13.44
N ASN A 35 6.94 32.18 -12.28
CA ASN A 35 7.28 33.15 -11.23
C ASN A 35 8.68 32.92 -10.63
N ILE A 36 9.15 31.68 -10.57
CA ILE A 36 10.53 31.36 -10.18
C ILE A 36 11.49 31.89 -11.26
N ILE A 37 11.25 31.64 -12.54
CA ILE A 37 12.08 32.18 -13.63
C ILE A 37 12.12 33.71 -13.58
N GLU A 38 11.00 34.37 -13.29
CA GLU A 38 10.92 35.83 -13.23
C GLU A 38 11.45 36.44 -11.92
N SER A 39 11.92 35.62 -10.97
CA SER A 39 12.39 36.08 -9.66
C SER A 39 11.34 36.83 -8.82
N LYS A 40 10.08 36.39 -8.88
CA LYS A 40 8.94 37.00 -8.17
C LYS A 40 8.76 36.53 -6.73
N TYR A 41 9.39 35.42 -6.33
CA TYR A 41 9.27 34.89 -4.98
C TYR A 41 10.49 35.28 -4.14
N LEU A 42 10.26 35.57 -2.86
CA LEU A 42 11.36 35.76 -1.91
C LEU A 42 11.92 34.39 -1.46
N PHE A 43 11.02 33.44 -1.20
CA PHE A 43 11.33 32.05 -0.87
C PHE A 43 10.41 31.11 -1.65
N THR A 44 10.94 29.98 -2.11
CA THR A 44 10.16 28.97 -2.84
C THR A 44 10.80 27.60 -2.70
N THR A 45 10.00 26.55 -2.78
CA THR A 45 10.45 25.15 -2.84
C THR A 45 9.99 24.56 -4.17
N TYR A 46 10.92 23.95 -4.92
CA TYR A 46 10.60 23.41 -6.25
C TYR A 46 11.50 22.21 -6.58
N TYR A 47 10.97 21.27 -7.38
CA TYR A 47 11.60 19.97 -7.64
C TYR A 47 12.74 20.00 -8.67
N TYR A 48 12.86 21.09 -9.45
CA TYR A 48 13.76 21.15 -10.60
C TYR A 48 14.97 22.07 -10.37
N ASN A 49 16.15 21.60 -10.80
CA ASN A 49 17.44 22.32 -10.71
C ASN A 49 17.60 23.47 -11.73
N LEU A 50 16.56 23.85 -12.47
CA LEU A 50 16.62 24.99 -13.40
C LEU A 50 16.20 26.24 -12.65
N ILE A 51 17.17 26.88 -12.02
CA ILE A 51 16.94 28.03 -11.14
C ILE A 51 17.55 29.26 -11.77
N ASN A 52 16.76 30.34 -11.84
CA ASN A 52 17.25 31.66 -12.21
C ASN A 52 18.50 32.00 -11.35
N PRO A 53 19.63 32.43 -11.94
CA PRO A 53 20.88 32.64 -11.22
C PRO A 53 20.80 33.65 -10.05
N LYS A 54 19.71 34.42 -9.95
CA LYS A 54 19.43 35.33 -8.83
C LYS A 54 19.06 34.60 -7.53
N TYR A 55 18.60 33.35 -7.58
CA TYR A 55 18.29 32.60 -6.37
C TYR A 55 19.49 31.82 -5.87
N LYS A 56 19.60 31.75 -4.54
CA LYS A 56 20.54 30.89 -3.84
C LYS A 56 19.81 29.64 -3.35
N ILE A 57 20.38 28.48 -3.61
CA ILE A 57 19.87 27.20 -3.10
C ILE A 57 20.26 27.06 -1.63
N SER A 58 19.31 26.66 -0.79
CA SER A 58 19.55 26.32 0.62
C SER A 58 18.89 24.98 0.97
N VAL A 59 19.29 24.41 2.10
CA VAL A 59 18.56 23.27 2.69
C VAL A 59 17.16 23.74 3.09
N VAL A 60 16.15 22.90 2.85
CA VAL A 60 14.77 23.20 3.25
C VAL A 60 14.69 23.18 4.79
N PRO A 61 14.14 24.22 5.43
CA PRO A 61 14.04 24.29 6.88
C PRO A 61 13.15 23.18 7.44
N GLY A 62 13.45 22.73 8.65
CA GLY A 62 12.60 21.85 9.44
C GLY A 62 12.27 22.47 10.80
N ILE A 63 11.47 21.75 11.59
CA ILE A 63 11.01 22.23 12.91
C ILE A 63 12.15 22.29 13.96
N LYS A 64 13.22 21.52 13.76
CA LYS A 64 14.41 21.50 14.62
C LYS A 64 15.60 22.05 13.85
N GLU A 65 16.39 22.89 14.51
CA GLU A 65 17.61 23.43 13.94
C GLU A 65 18.58 22.31 13.51
N GLY A 66 19.20 22.47 12.34
CA GLY A 66 20.05 21.45 11.74
C GLY A 66 19.32 20.25 11.10
N ILE A 67 17.99 20.14 11.23
CA ILE A 67 17.20 19.05 10.65
C ILE A 67 16.34 19.60 9.50
N SER A 68 16.51 19.05 8.30
CA SER A 68 15.69 19.40 7.14
C SER A 68 14.33 18.69 7.19
N GLY A 69 13.28 19.38 6.76
CA GLY A 69 11.96 18.78 6.53
C GLY A 69 11.81 18.09 5.17
N SER A 70 12.87 18.00 4.37
CA SER A 70 12.82 17.36 3.05
C SER A 70 12.80 15.83 3.16
N THR A 71 12.05 15.18 2.28
CA THR A 71 12.04 13.72 2.12
C THR A 71 12.77 13.36 0.83
N ILE A 72 13.64 12.35 0.90
CA ILE A 72 14.32 11.82 -0.29
C ILE A 72 13.40 10.78 -0.92
N GLN A 73 12.92 11.04 -2.13
CA GLN A 73 12.22 10.03 -2.91
C GLN A 73 13.25 9.19 -3.67
N GLY A 74 13.36 7.91 -3.30
CA GLY A 74 14.15 6.92 -4.01
C GLY A 74 13.35 6.25 -5.14
N TYR A 75 14.06 5.72 -6.13
CA TYR A 75 13.48 4.88 -7.17
C TYR A 75 13.78 3.41 -6.85
N ASN A 76 12.74 2.59 -6.80
CA ASN A 76 12.89 1.14 -6.66
C ASN A 76 12.79 0.50 -8.04
N ILE A 77 13.76 -0.35 -8.39
CA ILE A 77 13.72 -1.15 -9.61
C ILE A 77 13.63 -2.62 -9.21
N GLY A 78 12.55 -3.29 -9.62
CA GLY A 78 12.32 -4.71 -9.37
C GLY A 78 12.55 -5.55 -10.62
N ILE A 79 13.11 -6.75 -10.44
CA ILE A 79 13.20 -7.77 -11.50
C ILE A 79 12.19 -8.87 -11.16
N TYR A 80 11.31 -9.22 -12.10
CA TYR A 80 10.30 -10.26 -11.88
C TYR A 80 10.95 -11.64 -11.75
N LYS A 81 10.78 -12.28 -10.59
CA LYS A 81 11.47 -13.53 -10.22
C LYS A 81 11.20 -14.71 -11.17
N TYR A 82 10.00 -14.77 -11.74
CA TYR A 82 9.56 -15.93 -12.53
C TYR A 82 9.83 -15.79 -14.04
N SER A 83 10.61 -14.79 -14.46
CA SER A 83 11.02 -14.67 -15.86
C SER A 83 11.98 -15.81 -16.28
N LYS A 84 11.97 -16.16 -17.58
CA LYS A 84 12.94 -17.11 -18.16
C LYS A 84 14.38 -16.68 -17.84
N LYS A 85 15.28 -17.64 -17.59
CA LYS A 85 16.67 -17.37 -17.19
C LYS A 85 17.41 -16.39 -18.10
N LEU A 86 17.18 -16.48 -19.41
CA LEU A 86 17.74 -15.53 -20.39
C LEU A 86 17.28 -14.09 -20.11
N ASN A 87 15.99 -13.90 -19.85
CA ASN A 87 15.41 -12.58 -19.56
C ASN A 87 15.87 -12.04 -18.21
N LEU A 88 16.03 -12.91 -17.20
CA LEU A 88 16.61 -12.54 -15.91
C LEU A 88 18.03 -12.02 -16.08
N ASN A 89 18.88 -12.74 -16.83
CA ASN A 89 20.26 -12.33 -17.07
C ASN A 89 20.34 -11.00 -17.84
N ALA A 90 19.51 -10.85 -18.88
CA ALA A 90 19.42 -9.60 -19.64
C ALA A 90 18.94 -8.41 -18.76
N ALA A 91 17.94 -8.63 -17.91
CA ALA A 91 17.43 -7.61 -16.99
C ALA A 91 18.49 -7.20 -15.95
N VAL A 92 19.24 -8.16 -15.40
CA VAL A 92 20.37 -7.88 -14.49
C VAL A 92 21.43 -7.03 -15.19
N GLU A 93 21.78 -7.36 -16.43
CA GLU A 93 22.80 -6.60 -17.16
C GLU A 93 22.33 -5.18 -17.51
N ALA A 94 21.06 -5.04 -17.94
CA ALA A 94 20.44 -3.73 -18.13
C ALA A 94 20.40 -2.91 -16.84
N LEU A 95 20.08 -3.53 -15.69
CA LEU A 95 20.06 -2.85 -14.40
C LEU A 95 21.46 -2.36 -14.00
N LYS A 96 22.50 -3.18 -14.18
CA LYS A 96 23.88 -2.76 -13.95
C LYS A 96 24.25 -1.55 -14.80
N PHE A 97 23.90 -1.58 -16.09
CA PHE A 97 24.17 -0.47 -17.01
C PHE A 97 23.43 0.81 -16.59
N ILE A 98 22.12 0.72 -16.30
CA ILE A 98 21.31 1.89 -15.93
C ILE A 98 21.72 2.47 -14.58
N THR A 99 22.25 1.65 -13.66
CA THR A 99 22.74 2.10 -12.35
C THR A 99 24.18 2.62 -12.37
N THR A 100 24.84 2.64 -13.53
CA THR A 100 26.15 3.30 -13.67
C THR A 100 26.06 4.79 -13.39
N LYS A 101 27.17 5.35 -12.90
CA LYS A 101 27.26 6.78 -12.55
C LYS A 101 27.04 7.67 -13.75
N GLU A 102 27.49 7.24 -14.92
CA GLU A 102 27.37 7.94 -16.19
C GLU A 102 25.90 8.04 -16.60
N ILE A 103 25.17 6.91 -16.60
CA ILE A 103 23.75 6.89 -16.98
C ILE A 103 22.88 7.62 -15.96
N GLN A 104 23.13 7.47 -14.66
CA GLN A 104 22.36 8.18 -13.62
C GLN A 104 22.52 9.71 -13.69
N LYS A 105 23.59 10.24 -14.30
CA LYS A 105 23.72 11.69 -14.55
C LYS A 105 22.81 12.18 -15.67
N GLU A 106 22.50 11.33 -16.65
CA GLU A 106 21.75 11.70 -17.85
C GLU A 106 20.26 11.34 -17.74
N CYS A 107 19.92 10.23 -17.09
CA CYS A 107 18.54 9.77 -16.96
C CYS A 107 17.81 10.41 -15.77
N LYS A 108 16.76 11.19 -16.06
CA LYS A 108 15.73 11.57 -15.07
C LYS A 108 14.57 10.57 -15.14
N PRO A 109 14.23 9.86 -14.06
CA PRO A 109 13.17 8.86 -14.12
C PRO A 109 11.78 9.51 -14.25
N TYR A 110 10.96 8.95 -15.13
CA TYR A 110 9.52 9.27 -15.24
C TYR A 110 8.71 8.09 -14.68
N MET A 111 7.73 8.41 -13.83
CA MET A 111 6.97 7.42 -13.04
C MET A 111 5.65 7.06 -13.72
N ASN A 112 5.22 5.79 -13.60
CA ASN A 112 3.87 5.33 -13.90
C ASN A 112 3.13 5.04 -12.58
N VAL A 113 1.93 5.61 -12.40
CA VAL A 113 1.48 6.14 -11.10
C VAL A 113 0.04 5.73 -10.73
N SER A 114 -0.47 4.53 -11.00
CA SER A 114 -1.91 4.28 -10.75
C SER A 114 -2.30 4.24 -9.26
N GLU A 115 -1.63 3.42 -8.44
CA GLU A 115 -2.00 3.22 -7.03
C GLU A 115 -1.54 4.37 -6.13
N TYR A 116 -0.31 4.87 -6.34
CA TYR A 116 0.17 6.08 -5.66
C TYR A 116 -0.72 7.29 -5.92
N ASN A 117 -1.28 7.41 -7.13
CA ASN A 117 -2.20 8.51 -7.43
C ASN A 117 -3.45 8.45 -6.55
N SER A 118 -4.01 7.27 -6.28
CA SER A 118 -5.21 7.15 -5.43
C SER A 118 -4.92 7.64 -4.00
N TYR A 119 -3.86 7.11 -3.37
CA TYR A 119 -3.43 7.55 -2.05
C TYR A 119 -3.08 9.05 -2.03
N SER A 120 -2.26 9.50 -2.98
CA SER A 120 -1.83 10.90 -3.06
C SER A 120 -3.02 11.85 -3.26
N ASN A 121 -4.03 11.45 -4.04
CA ASN A 121 -5.24 12.25 -4.24
C ASN A 121 -6.10 12.29 -2.98
N TYR A 122 -6.30 11.14 -2.32
CA TYR A 122 -7.03 11.07 -1.05
C TYR A 122 -6.36 11.93 0.03
N PHE A 123 -5.04 11.78 0.20
CA PHE A 123 -4.26 12.57 1.16
C PHE A 123 -4.38 14.07 0.86
N ARG A 124 -4.10 14.48 -0.38
CA ARG A 124 -4.15 15.89 -0.78
C ARG A 124 -5.54 16.48 -0.55
N LYS A 125 -6.61 15.76 -0.92
CA LYS A 125 -7.99 16.22 -0.71
C LYS A 125 -8.25 16.54 0.76
N ASN A 126 -7.93 15.61 1.67
CA ASN A 126 -8.13 15.81 3.10
C ASN A 126 -7.31 17.02 3.64
N ILE A 127 -6.08 17.21 3.17
CA ILE A 127 -5.29 18.40 3.52
C ILE A 127 -5.91 19.69 2.95
N PHE A 128 -6.43 19.67 1.71
CA PHE A 128 -7.14 20.81 1.13
C PHE A 128 -8.39 21.15 1.96
N ASP A 129 -9.16 20.16 2.38
CA ASP A 129 -10.34 20.38 3.21
C ASP A 129 -9.98 21.05 4.55
N PHE A 130 -8.89 20.63 5.20
CA PHE A 130 -8.37 21.29 6.40
C PHE A 130 -7.97 22.76 6.15
N LEU A 131 -7.27 23.00 5.03
CA LEU A 131 -6.72 24.31 4.69
C LEU A 131 -7.80 25.31 4.26
N PHE A 132 -8.88 24.86 3.62
CA PHE A 132 -9.85 25.73 2.95
C PHE A 132 -11.29 25.61 3.47
N GLU A 133 -11.71 24.43 3.95
CA GLU A 133 -13.08 24.19 4.43
C GLU A 133 -13.19 24.30 5.96
N ASN A 134 -12.13 24.74 6.64
CA ASN A 134 -12.07 24.86 8.11
C ASN A 134 -12.43 23.57 8.87
N LYS A 135 -12.15 22.40 8.30
CA LYS A 135 -12.29 21.13 9.02
C LYS A 135 -11.35 21.08 10.22
N ASP A 136 -11.77 20.34 11.24
CA ASP A 136 -10.93 20.09 12.41
C ASP A 136 -9.68 19.28 12.02
N ILE A 137 -8.55 19.63 12.62
CA ILE A 137 -7.27 18.99 12.29
C ILE A 137 -7.23 17.53 12.76
N ASN A 138 -7.83 17.21 13.91
CA ASN A 138 -7.81 15.84 14.43
C ASN A 138 -8.68 14.94 13.58
N GLU A 139 -9.87 15.40 13.18
CA GLU A 139 -10.76 14.66 12.26
C GLU A 139 -10.07 14.36 10.92
N VAL A 140 -9.36 15.34 10.35
CA VAL A 140 -8.63 15.18 9.09
C VAL A 140 -7.46 14.22 9.23
N LEU A 141 -6.71 14.31 10.32
CA LEU A 141 -5.58 13.42 10.57
C LEU A 141 -6.02 11.99 10.87
N GLU A 142 -7.13 11.80 11.58
CA GLU A 142 -7.74 10.49 11.84
C GLU A 142 -8.15 9.82 10.53
N LYS A 143 -8.84 10.54 9.62
CA LYS A 143 -9.17 10.02 8.29
C LYS A 143 -7.96 9.58 7.48
N ILE A 144 -6.88 10.37 7.52
CA ILE A 144 -5.64 10.03 6.81
C ILE A 144 -4.98 8.81 7.46
N GLU A 145 -4.93 8.77 8.80
CA GLU A 145 -4.37 7.66 9.55
C GLU A 145 -5.13 6.37 9.23
N ASP A 146 -6.45 6.39 9.30
CA ASP A 146 -7.32 5.26 9.00
C ASP A 146 -7.14 4.72 7.57
N TYR A 147 -6.93 5.60 6.60
CA TYR A 147 -6.68 5.19 5.22
C TYR A 147 -5.31 4.51 5.05
N THR A 148 -4.33 4.85 5.87
CA THR A 148 -2.96 4.30 5.79
C THR A 148 -2.70 3.14 6.72
N LYS A 149 -3.47 3.03 7.80
CA LYS A 149 -3.24 2.08 8.87
C LYS A 149 -3.67 0.69 8.41
N ILE A 150 -2.77 -0.27 8.60
CA ILE A 150 -3.08 -1.68 8.41
C ILE A 150 -3.72 -2.17 9.71
N TYR A 151 -5.01 -2.45 9.66
CA TYR A 151 -5.73 -3.06 10.77
C TYR A 151 -5.58 -4.57 10.69
N TYR A 152 -5.37 -5.21 11.85
CA TYR A 152 -5.43 -6.65 12.00
C TYR A 152 -6.53 -7.01 13.00
N ILE A 153 -7.16 -8.15 12.78
CA ILE A 153 -8.15 -8.68 13.71
C ILE A 153 -7.37 -9.48 14.75
N SER A 154 -7.30 -8.97 15.98
CA SER A 154 -6.69 -9.66 17.11
C SER A 154 -7.50 -10.89 17.51
N ILE A 155 -6.82 -12.01 17.74
CA ILE A 155 -7.43 -13.22 18.31
C ILE A 155 -7.64 -13.05 19.82
N ASN A 156 -6.79 -12.27 20.49
CA ASN A 156 -6.92 -12.00 21.91
C ASN A 156 -8.14 -11.12 22.20
N SER A 157 -8.96 -11.57 23.16
CA SER A 157 -10.21 -10.95 23.56
C SER A 157 -10.07 -9.75 24.49
N ASP A 158 -8.85 -9.27 24.70
CA ASP A 158 -8.59 -8.19 25.66
C ASP A 158 -9.26 -6.88 25.23
N ASP A 159 -9.39 -6.66 23.91
CA ASP A 159 -10.02 -5.46 23.34
C ASP A 159 -11.40 -5.74 22.71
N THR A 160 -11.51 -6.74 21.82
CA THR A 160 -12.76 -7.03 21.09
C THR A 160 -12.99 -8.52 20.88
N ASN A 161 -14.26 -8.94 20.94
CA ASN A 161 -14.65 -10.35 20.73
C ASN A 161 -14.72 -10.76 19.24
N ILE A 162 -14.38 -9.86 18.31
CA ILE A 162 -14.55 -10.07 16.86
C ILE A 162 -13.66 -11.23 16.37
N GLY A 163 -12.42 -11.33 16.87
CA GLY A 163 -11.53 -12.44 16.54
C GLY A 163 -12.08 -13.78 17.00
N LEU A 164 -12.51 -13.88 18.27
CA LEU A 164 -13.11 -15.10 18.80
C LEU A 164 -14.36 -15.53 18.04
N ILE A 165 -15.26 -14.59 17.72
CA ILE A 165 -16.47 -14.88 16.93
C ILE A 165 -16.09 -15.42 15.55
N SER A 166 -15.09 -14.80 14.90
CA SER A 166 -14.61 -15.22 13.58
C SER A 166 -14.05 -16.65 13.61
N ILE A 167 -13.30 -17.00 14.66
CA ILE A 167 -12.76 -18.36 14.87
C ILE A 167 -13.89 -19.38 15.06
N ILE A 168 -14.89 -19.06 15.88
CA ILE A 168 -16.05 -19.95 16.11
C ILE A 168 -16.79 -20.22 14.79
N ILE A 169 -16.96 -19.20 13.96
CA ILE A 169 -17.60 -19.34 12.64
C ILE A 169 -16.78 -20.26 11.72
N ILE A 170 -15.46 -20.05 11.64
CA ILE A 170 -14.53 -20.87 10.85
C ILE A 170 -14.61 -22.35 11.25
N PHE A 171 -14.53 -22.66 12.54
CA PHE A 171 -14.63 -24.03 13.03
C PHE A 171 -16.03 -24.62 12.87
N GLY A 172 -17.08 -23.81 13.03
CA GLY A 172 -18.47 -24.24 12.81
C GLY A 172 -18.70 -24.66 11.35
N ILE A 173 -18.27 -23.84 10.40
CA ILE A 173 -18.35 -24.15 8.96
C ILE A 173 -17.54 -25.41 8.63
N SER A 174 -16.31 -25.50 9.15
CA SER A 174 -15.46 -26.68 8.93
C SER A 174 -16.10 -27.97 9.44
N THR A 175 -16.78 -27.90 10.59
CA THR A 175 -17.50 -29.05 11.16
C THR A 175 -18.68 -29.47 10.28
N ILE A 176 -19.46 -28.51 9.78
CA ILE A 176 -20.59 -28.77 8.87
C ILE A 176 -20.09 -29.44 7.58
N MET A 177 -18.97 -28.98 7.02
CA MET A 177 -18.38 -29.56 5.82
C MET A 177 -17.95 -31.02 6.04
N ILE A 178 -17.35 -31.35 7.17
CA ILE A 178 -16.96 -32.74 7.49
C ILE A 178 -18.21 -33.61 7.66
N ILE A 179 -19.23 -33.13 8.38
CA ILE A 179 -20.49 -33.87 8.56
C ILE A 179 -21.18 -34.15 7.22
N SER A 180 -21.07 -33.23 6.26
CA SER A 180 -21.68 -33.40 4.93
C SER A 180 -21.15 -34.63 4.17
N LEU A 181 -19.91 -35.08 4.46
CA LEU A 181 -19.34 -36.27 3.83
C LEU A 181 -20.08 -37.57 4.19
N ILE A 182 -20.81 -37.60 5.30
CA ILE A 182 -21.62 -38.77 5.71
C ILE A 182 -22.66 -39.10 4.64
N PHE A 183 -23.21 -38.09 3.95
CA PHE A 183 -24.22 -38.29 2.91
C PHE A 183 -23.69 -39.08 1.69
N LEU A 184 -22.38 -39.13 1.47
CA LEU A 184 -21.77 -39.93 0.39
C LEU A 184 -21.93 -41.44 0.63
N PHE A 185 -22.08 -41.87 1.89
CA PHE A 185 -22.10 -43.27 2.27
C PHE A 185 -23.52 -43.82 2.56
N ILE A 186 -24.53 -42.96 2.53
CA ILE A 186 -25.93 -43.34 2.76
C ILE A 186 -26.55 -43.74 1.42
N GLU A 187 -26.99 -45.00 1.29
CA GLU A 187 -27.57 -45.54 0.05
C GLU A 187 -28.72 -44.70 -0.51
N ARG A 188 -29.58 -44.17 0.36
CA ARG A 188 -30.71 -43.30 -0.01
C ARG A 188 -30.28 -42.07 -0.82
N TYR A 189 -29.08 -41.54 -0.57
CA TYR A 189 -28.60 -40.31 -1.21
C TYR A 189 -27.62 -40.55 -2.35
N LYS A 190 -27.19 -41.79 -2.58
CA LYS A 190 -26.15 -42.15 -3.56
C LYS A 190 -26.49 -41.65 -4.98
N SER A 191 -27.76 -41.70 -5.37
CA SER A 191 -28.22 -41.22 -6.68
C SER A 191 -27.94 -39.73 -6.94
N TYR A 192 -27.85 -38.90 -5.91
CA TYR A 192 -27.60 -37.46 -6.05
C TYR A 192 -26.11 -37.12 -6.22
N TYR A 193 -25.21 -38.03 -5.82
CA TYR A 193 -23.77 -37.82 -5.87
C TYR A 193 -23.08 -38.54 -7.04
N ASN A 194 -23.83 -39.21 -7.91
CA ASN A 194 -23.32 -40.00 -9.04
C ASN A 194 -22.51 -39.21 -10.10
N PHE A 195 -22.56 -37.88 -10.09
CA PHE A 195 -21.82 -37.06 -11.06
C PHE A 195 -20.31 -37.09 -10.83
N LEU A 196 -19.87 -37.33 -9.59
CA LEU A 196 -18.47 -37.26 -9.18
C LEU A 196 -18.14 -38.45 -8.27
N SER A 197 -16.93 -39.02 -8.42
CA SER A 197 -16.52 -40.16 -7.60
C SER A 197 -16.43 -39.76 -6.12
N THR A 198 -16.62 -40.72 -5.21
CA THR A 198 -16.50 -40.51 -3.77
C THR A 198 -15.15 -39.89 -3.41
N ASP A 199 -14.07 -40.35 -4.05
CA ASP A 199 -12.72 -39.84 -3.81
C ASP A 199 -12.59 -38.36 -4.18
N PHE A 200 -13.13 -37.95 -5.33
CA PHE A 200 -13.10 -36.55 -5.75
C PHE A 200 -13.96 -35.64 -4.87
N TRP A 201 -15.09 -36.12 -4.34
CA TRP A 201 -15.87 -35.37 -3.35
C TRP A 201 -15.10 -35.14 -2.06
N ILE A 202 -14.44 -36.18 -1.54
CA ILE A 202 -13.60 -36.07 -0.34
C ILE A 202 -12.46 -35.07 -0.58
N ILE A 203 -11.77 -35.17 -1.72
CA ILE A 203 -10.67 -34.24 -2.06
C ILE A 203 -11.18 -32.79 -2.18
N THR A 204 -12.36 -32.58 -2.75
CA THR A 204 -12.96 -31.24 -2.89
C THR A 204 -13.24 -30.62 -1.52
N ILE A 205 -13.86 -31.39 -0.61
CA ILE A 205 -14.12 -30.91 0.76
C ILE A 205 -12.82 -30.64 1.53
N LEU A 206 -11.80 -31.50 1.36
CA LEU A 206 -10.47 -31.25 1.95
C LEU A 206 -9.84 -29.95 1.44
N GLY A 207 -9.93 -29.66 0.15
CA GLY A 207 -9.44 -28.40 -0.42
C GLY A 207 -10.15 -27.17 0.16
N LEU A 208 -11.48 -27.24 0.29
CA LEU A 208 -12.27 -26.17 0.90
C LEU A 208 -11.95 -25.99 2.39
N LEU A 209 -11.68 -27.08 3.13
CA LEU A 209 -11.25 -27.01 4.54
C LEU A 209 -9.90 -26.29 4.67
N LEU A 210 -8.93 -26.63 3.82
CA LEU A 210 -7.63 -25.97 3.80
C LEU A 210 -7.75 -24.47 3.47
N TYR A 211 -8.62 -24.12 2.52
CA TYR A 211 -8.91 -22.74 2.19
C TYR A 211 -9.55 -22.00 3.37
N ASN A 212 -10.53 -22.61 4.06
CA ASN A 212 -11.19 -22.00 5.21
C ASN A 212 -10.22 -21.78 6.40
N ILE A 213 -9.35 -22.76 6.66
CA ILE A 213 -8.30 -22.67 7.69
C ILE A 213 -7.25 -21.61 7.34
N SER A 214 -7.01 -21.35 6.05
CA SER A 214 -6.05 -20.32 5.63
C SER A 214 -6.42 -18.91 6.12
N CYS A 215 -7.71 -18.63 6.34
CA CYS A 215 -8.18 -17.36 6.90
C CYS A 215 -7.60 -17.08 8.30
N LEU A 216 -7.28 -18.12 9.09
CA LEU A 216 -6.65 -17.96 10.40
C LEU A 216 -5.22 -17.41 10.29
N THR A 217 -4.56 -17.58 9.15
CA THR A 217 -3.21 -17.03 8.92
C THR A 217 -3.20 -15.53 8.65
N GLU A 218 -4.38 -14.92 8.49
CA GLU A 218 -4.57 -13.48 8.30
C GLU A 218 -5.00 -12.76 9.58
N MET A 219 -5.25 -13.52 10.65
CA MET A 219 -5.56 -12.99 11.98
C MET A 219 -4.27 -12.72 12.75
N ASP A 220 -4.31 -11.74 13.66
CA ASP A 220 -3.16 -11.12 14.32
C ASP A 220 -2.17 -10.41 13.37
N GLU A 221 -1.17 -9.75 13.95
CA GLU A 221 -0.09 -9.14 13.17
C GLU A 221 0.65 -10.20 12.33
N ILE A 222 0.88 -9.90 11.05
CA ILE A 222 1.62 -10.78 10.15
C ILE A 222 3.06 -10.89 10.65
N THR A 223 3.34 -11.93 11.42
CA THR A 223 4.71 -12.34 11.74
C THR A 223 5.35 -13.01 10.52
N ASN A 224 6.68 -12.97 10.42
CA ASN A 224 7.45 -13.61 9.33
C ASN A 224 7.08 -15.10 9.11
N PHE A 225 6.53 -15.77 10.13
CA PHE A 225 6.03 -17.14 10.07
C PHE A 225 4.73 -17.27 9.25
N CYS A 226 3.78 -16.34 9.40
CA CYS A 226 2.52 -16.33 8.63
C CYS A 226 2.77 -16.11 7.13
N PHE A 227 3.76 -15.29 6.77
CA PHE A 227 4.14 -15.03 5.37
C PHE A 227 4.60 -16.29 4.63
N ASN A 228 5.39 -17.16 5.29
CA ASN A 228 5.89 -18.40 4.70
C ASN A 228 4.76 -19.44 4.50
N ASN A 229 3.78 -19.51 5.40
CA ASN A 229 2.63 -20.40 5.25
C ASN A 229 1.68 -19.96 4.13
N LYS A 230 1.49 -18.65 3.92
CA LYS A 230 0.76 -18.12 2.75
C LYS A 230 1.43 -18.55 1.43
N LEU A 231 2.76 -18.53 1.37
CA LEU A 231 3.49 -18.98 0.18
C LEU A 231 3.26 -20.48 -0.10
N CYS A 232 3.29 -21.32 0.92
CA CYS A 232 3.06 -22.77 0.79
C CYS A 232 1.64 -23.11 0.33
N LEU A 233 0.62 -22.45 0.88
CA LEU A 233 -0.79 -22.65 0.48
C LEU A 233 -1.04 -22.15 -0.94
N PHE A 234 -0.43 -21.03 -1.33
CA PHE A 234 -0.54 -20.50 -2.69
C PHE A 234 0.16 -21.40 -3.72
N ILE A 235 1.33 -21.97 -3.38
CA ILE A 235 2.03 -22.95 -4.22
C ILE A 235 1.20 -24.23 -4.38
N TRP A 236 0.55 -24.70 -3.31
CA TRP A 236 -0.30 -25.88 -3.38
C TRP A 236 -1.53 -25.66 -4.29
N ASN A 237 -2.17 -24.50 -4.20
CA ASN A 237 -3.32 -24.16 -5.04
C ASN A 237 -2.94 -24.01 -6.53
N LYS A 238 -1.75 -23.44 -6.80
CA LYS A 238 -1.24 -23.26 -8.16
C LYS A 238 -0.89 -24.59 -8.84
N ASN A 239 -0.27 -25.51 -8.10
CA ASN A 239 0.07 -26.85 -8.60
C ASN A 239 -1.17 -27.73 -8.85
N TYR A 240 -2.29 -27.46 -8.17
CA TYR A 240 -3.52 -28.23 -8.32
C TYR A 240 -4.39 -27.78 -9.52
N LEU A 241 -4.28 -26.51 -9.91
CA LEU A 241 -5.01 -25.96 -11.07
C LEU A 241 -4.34 -26.22 -12.43
N GLY A 242 -3.20 -26.93 -12.46
CA GLY A 242 -2.50 -27.26 -13.72
C GLY A 242 -2.08 -26.04 -14.53
N ILE A 243 -1.93 -24.87 -13.89
CA ILE A 243 -1.44 -23.66 -14.54
C ILE A 243 0.10 -23.68 -14.47
N ASP A 244 0.67 -24.61 -15.23
CA ASP A 244 2.07 -24.59 -15.62
C ASP A 244 2.18 -23.86 -16.96
N GLU A 245 2.31 -22.53 -16.92
CA GLU A 245 2.97 -21.70 -17.95
C GLU A 245 3.68 -20.49 -17.34
#